data_AF-A0A535P4Y8-F1
#
_entry.id   AF-A0A535P4Y8-F1
#
_cell.length_a   1.000
_cell.length_b   1.000
_cell.length_c   1.000
_cell.angle_alpha   90.00
_cell.angle_beta   90.00
_cell.angle_gamma   90.00
#
_symmetry.space_group_name_H-M   'P 1'
#
loop_
_entity.id
_entity.type
_entity.pdbx_description
1 polymer ?
#
loop_
_entity_poly.entity_id
_entity_poly.type
_entity_poly.pdbx_seq_one_letter_code
_entity_poly.pdbx_strand_id
1 'polypeptide(L)'
;GECRGGDFYRPGEEGQSALTPGPGTRPGGRTASVSWSTRRFPTSTVVQVSRALIVPTVIAPAVGPVLGGLLVDLLSWRWVFFVNVPIGIAACIFSFFFLQEYRDRTAGHFDLAGFLLAGSGLALVMYALSEGPSYGWTSISILGSAVGGLLLLSVFAVVEVRVQEPMLDLHLFGNRLFRSANLVTLFSSAGFLGVLYAAPLYLQVGRGVSALTSGLTTFPEAIGVVVSTQIAAQLYPRIGPRRLMAGGLLGAGVVMALLSLMESDTSLWWMRLLIFLAGAGMGFSFLSAQTATFATISPRATSQASALANALRQIGSALGYILAPLTILMVCCRTCL
;
A
#
# COMPACT_ATOMS: atom_id res chain seq x y z
N GLY A 1 -40.68 53.32 19.79
CA GLY A 1 -39.31 52.80 19.84
C GLY A 1 -38.99 52.24 18.48
N GLU A 2 -38.58 53.13 17.60
CA GLU A 2 -38.37 53.01 16.16
C GLU A 2 -37.29 52.00 15.69
N CYS A 3 -37.37 51.70 14.38
CA CYS A 3 -36.34 51.27 13.40
C CYS A 3 -35.92 49.79 13.34
N ARG A 4 -36.29 49.02 12.30
CA ARG A 4 -35.86 48.97 10.86
C ARG A 4 -34.49 48.29 10.60
N GLY A 5 -34.57 47.04 10.12
CA GLY A 5 -34.03 46.51 8.85
C GLY A 5 -32.56 46.68 8.44
N GLY A 6 -31.93 45.54 8.11
CA GLY A 6 -30.85 45.39 7.12
C GLY A 6 -29.45 45.13 7.68
N ASP A 7 -28.90 43.93 7.51
CA ASP A 7 -27.89 43.71 6.46
C ASP A 7 -27.29 42.29 6.45
N PHE A 8 -27.10 41.82 5.23
CA PHE A 8 -26.54 40.55 4.79
C PHE A 8 -25.04 40.46 5.13
N TYR A 9 -24.61 39.40 5.81
CA TYR A 9 -23.18 39.12 6.01
C TYR A 9 -22.57 38.54 4.71
N ARG A 10 -21.86 39.39 3.95
CA ARG A 10 -20.89 38.99 2.92
C ARG A 10 -19.52 38.77 3.57
N PRO A 11 -18.86 37.60 3.39
CA PRO A 11 -17.45 37.46 3.72
C PRO A 11 -16.60 38.19 2.68
N GLY A 12 -15.70 39.05 3.14
CA GLY A 12 -14.83 39.89 2.33
C GLY A 12 -13.80 39.11 1.52
N GLU A 13 -13.70 39.49 0.26
CA GLU A 13 -12.55 39.30 -0.62
C GLU A 13 -11.47 40.31 -0.23
N GLU A 14 -10.45 39.91 0.53
CA GLU A 14 -9.23 40.71 0.70
C GLU A 14 -8.06 39.77 0.97
N GLY A 15 -7.12 39.67 0.01
CA GLY A 15 -5.88 38.90 0.17
C GLY A 15 -5.35 38.14 -1.06
N GLN A 16 -5.85 38.40 -2.28
CA GLN A 16 -5.30 37.84 -3.53
C GLN A 16 -4.80 38.96 -4.46
N SER A 17 -3.72 39.65 -4.08
CA SER A 17 -3.11 40.67 -4.94
C SER A 17 -1.62 40.87 -4.66
N ALA A 18 -0.81 39.83 -4.87
CA ALA A 18 0.61 40.02 -5.21
C ALA A 18 1.19 38.70 -5.72
N LEU A 19 1.44 38.61 -7.03
CA LEU A 19 2.50 37.82 -7.70
C LEU A 19 2.16 37.71 -9.20
N THR A 20 2.19 38.84 -9.90
CA THR A 20 2.32 38.86 -11.37
C THR A 20 3.77 38.51 -11.74
N PRO A 21 4.04 37.49 -12.58
CA PRO A 21 5.38 37.28 -13.11
C PRO A 21 5.65 38.29 -14.23
N GLY A 22 6.82 38.93 -14.20
CA GLY A 22 7.29 39.82 -15.27
C GLY A 22 7.45 39.11 -16.62
N PRO A 23 7.44 39.86 -17.74
CA PRO A 23 7.46 39.29 -19.07
C PRO A 23 8.89 38.82 -19.39
N GLY A 24 9.11 37.51 -19.56
CA GLY A 24 10.40 37.03 -20.07
C GLY A 24 10.80 35.57 -19.86
N THR A 25 10.03 34.73 -19.16
CA THR A 25 10.44 33.33 -18.94
C THR A 25 9.59 32.35 -19.75
N ARG A 26 10.25 31.64 -20.68
CA ARG A 26 9.65 30.64 -21.57
C ARG A 26 9.05 29.47 -20.75
N PRO A 27 7.89 28.92 -21.11
CA PRO A 27 7.27 27.81 -20.39
C PRO A 27 7.89 26.49 -20.85
N GLY A 28 8.85 25.96 -20.10
CA GLY A 28 9.51 24.68 -20.40
C GLY A 28 9.34 23.64 -19.29
N GLY A 29 8.68 22.53 -19.62
CA GLY A 29 8.91 21.18 -19.07
C GLY A 29 8.64 20.95 -17.58
N ARG A 30 7.41 20.53 -17.24
CA ARG A 30 6.95 20.17 -15.88
C ARG A 30 7.20 18.68 -15.63
N THR A 31 7.91 18.30 -14.55
CA THR A 31 7.99 16.90 -14.08
C THR A 31 7.68 16.76 -12.59
N ALA A 32 7.08 15.62 -12.25
CA ALA A 32 6.16 15.48 -11.15
C ALA A 32 6.42 14.30 -10.19
N SER A 33 6.73 14.56 -8.91
CA SER A 33 6.44 13.64 -7.78
C SER A 33 4.96 13.78 -7.30
N VAL A 34 4.55 13.27 -6.15
CA VAL A 34 3.18 13.56 -5.61
C VAL A 34 3.22 14.68 -4.56
N SER A 35 4.35 14.85 -3.87
CA SER A 35 4.54 15.84 -2.81
C SER A 35 4.88 17.26 -3.31
N TRP A 36 5.55 17.40 -4.46
CA TRP A 36 5.76 18.70 -5.14
C TRP A 36 4.44 19.24 -5.75
N SER A 37 3.53 18.35 -6.16
CA SER A 37 2.32 18.63 -6.95
C SER A 37 1.34 19.47 -6.13
N THR A 38 1.12 19.07 -4.88
CA THR A 38 0.22 19.74 -3.95
C THR A 38 0.73 21.11 -3.47
N ARG A 39 2.02 21.41 -3.63
CA ARG A 39 2.64 22.66 -3.14
C ARG A 39 2.75 23.77 -4.18
N ARG A 40 2.65 23.48 -5.48
CA ARG A 40 2.91 24.47 -6.55
C ARG A 40 1.81 24.64 -7.61
N PHE A 41 0.82 23.73 -7.69
CA PHE A 41 -0.23 23.81 -8.71
C PHE A 41 -1.61 24.13 -8.12
N PRO A 42 -2.43 24.94 -8.81
CA PRO A 42 -3.85 25.08 -8.47
C PRO A 42 -4.53 23.70 -8.52
N THR A 43 -5.53 23.48 -7.66
CA THR A 43 -6.21 22.20 -7.41
C THR A 43 -6.71 21.49 -8.68
N SER A 44 -6.96 22.19 -9.79
CA SER A 44 -7.38 21.63 -11.07
C SER A 44 -6.28 20.82 -11.81
N THR A 45 -5.00 21.22 -11.72
CA THR A 45 -3.89 20.54 -12.42
C THR A 45 -3.37 19.34 -11.63
N VAL A 46 -3.40 19.42 -10.29
CA VAL A 46 -3.11 18.28 -9.39
C VAL A 46 -4.05 17.12 -9.71
N VAL A 47 -5.34 17.41 -9.95
CA VAL A 47 -6.33 16.39 -10.32
C VAL A 47 -6.03 15.75 -11.68
N GLN A 48 -5.54 16.50 -12.68
CA GLN A 48 -5.16 15.94 -13.99
C GLN A 48 -3.92 15.05 -13.90
N VAL A 49 -2.88 15.49 -13.19
CA VAL A 49 -1.65 14.70 -12.97
C VAL A 49 -1.95 13.46 -12.11
N SER A 50 -2.77 13.61 -11.06
CA SER A 50 -3.23 12.47 -10.25
C SER A 50 -4.03 11.46 -11.09
N ARG A 51 -4.91 11.91 -12.01
CA ARG A 51 -5.63 10.99 -12.92
C ARG A 51 -4.67 10.21 -13.84
N ALA A 52 -3.64 10.87 -14.37
CA ALA A 52 -2.62 10.22 -15.19
C ALA A 52 -1.80 9.18 -14.41
N LEU A 53 -1.57 9.39 -13.11
CA LEU A 53 -0.84 8.45 -12.24
C LEU A 53 -1.72 7.31 -11.70
N ILE A 54 -3.03 7.55 -11.54
CA ILE A 54 -3.96 6.54 -11.02
C ILE A 54 -4.18 5.40 -12.01
N VAL A 55 -4.27 5.70 -13.32
CA VAL A 55 -4.54 4.70 -14.36
C VAL A 55 -3.50 3.57 -14.35
N PRO A 56 -2.17 3.83 -14.41
CA PRO A 56 -1.18 2.77 -14.29
C PRO A 56 -1.21 2.06 -12.93
N THR A 57 -1.38 2.80 -11.83
CA THR A 57 -1.34 2.26 -10.46
C THR A 57 -2.52 1.31 -10.19
N VAL A 58 -3.65 1.51 -10.88
CA VAL A 58 -4.85 0.68 -10.77
C VAL A 58 -4.82 -0.48 -11.76
N ILE A 59 -4.42 -0.22 -13.00
CA ILE A 59 -4.45 -1.23 -14.06
C ILE A 59 -3.32 -2.25 -13.89
N ALA A 60 -2.12 -1.83 -13.47
CA ALA A 60 -0.97 -2.72 -13.40
C ALA A 60 -1.16 -3.89 -12.41
N PRO A 61 -1.64 -3.69 -11.16
CA PRO A 61 -1.91 -4.79 -10.24
C PRO A 61 -3.02 -5.73 -10.74
N ALA A 62 -4.04 -5.17 -11.41
CA ALA A 62 -5.09 -5.99 -12.02
C ALA A 62 -4.51 -6.86 -13.12
N VAL A 63 -3.81 -6.28 -14.10
CA VAL A 63 -3.33 -7.02 -15.26
C VAL A 63 -2.16 -7.97 -14.92
N GLY A 64 -1.46 -7.72 -13.80
CA GLY A 64 -0.28 -8.46 -13.34
C GLY A 64 -0.45 -9.98 -13.31
N PRO A 65 -1.39 -10.56 -12.55
CA PRO A 65 -1.59 -12.00 -12.49
C PRO A 65 -1.89 -12.66 -13.84
N VAL A 66 -2.63 -11.98 -14.71
CA VAL A 66 -3.00 -12.50 -16.04
C VAL A 66 -1.80 -12.50 -16.98
N LEU A 67 -1.08 -11.38 -17.08
CA LEU A 67 0.14 -11.31 -17.90
C LEU A 67 1.24 -12.21 -17.35
N GLY A 68 1.41 -12.26 -16.03
CA GLY A 68 2.36 -13.15 -15.37
C GLY A 68 2.06 -14.62 -15.67
N GLY A 69 0.80 -15.04 -15.53
CA GLY A 69 0.36 -16.39 -15.89
C GLY A 69 0.57 -16.70 -17.37
N LEU A 70 0.26 -15.76 -18.26
CA LEU A 70 0.47 -15.90 -19.71
C LEU A 70 1.96 -16.07 -20.06
N LEU A 71 2.85 -15.27 -19.46
CA LEU A 71 4.30 -15.34 -19.69
C LEU A 71 4.89 -16.65 -19.17
N VAL A 72 4.40 -17.14 -18.03
CA VAL A 72 4.83 -18.42 -17.45
C VAL A 72 4.37 -19.59 -18.33
N ASP A 73 3.12 -19.60 -18.78
CA ASP A 73 2.56 -20.69 -19.60
C ASP A 73 3.16 -20.72 -21.03
N LEU A 74 3.41 -19.56 -21.67
CA LEU A 74 3.88 -19.50 -23.07
C LEU A 74 5.40 -19.51 -23.23
N LEU A 75 6.14 -18.97 -22.26
CA LEU A 75 7.57 -18.78 -22.37
C LEU A 75 8.28 -19.50 -21.22
N SER A 76 8.55 -18.77 -20.14
CA SER A 76 9.11 -19.29 -18.89
C SER A 76 8.98 -18.24 -17.80
N TRP A 77 9.07 -18.67 -16.54
CA TRP A 77 9.04 -17.79 -15.38
C TRP A 77 10.09 -16.66 -15.44
N ARG A 78 11.23 -16.86 -16.13
CA ARG A 78 12.30 -15.87 -16.30
C ARG A 78 11.83 -14.62 -17.06
N TRP A 79 10.87 -14.78 -17.98
CA TRP A 79 10.35 -13.66 -18.77
C TRP A 79 9.53 -12.67 -17.94
N VAL A 80 8.97 -13.10 -16.80
CA VAL A 80 8.34 -12.19 -15.83
C VAL A 80 9.36 -11.14 -15.35
N PHE A 81 10.65 -11.49 -15.27
CA PHE A 81 11.71 -10.54 -14.96
C PHE A 81 12.20 -9.76 -16.18
N PHE A 82 12.40 -10.43 -17.33
CA PHE A 82 12.90 -9.76 -18.54
C PHE A 82 11.98 -8.66 -19.06
N VAL A 83 10.65 -8.78 -18.90
CA VAL A 83 9.69 -7.73 -19.30
C VAL A 83 9.90 -6.43 -18.52
N ASN A 84 10.38 -6.49 -17.28
CA ASN A 84 10.65 -5.30 -16.47
C ASN A 84 11.91 -4.54 -16.91
N VAL A 85 12.89 -5.24 -17.49
CA VAL A 85 14.17 -4.64 -17.93
C VAL A 85 13.99 -3.50 -18.95
N PRO A 86 13.29 -3.67 -20.09
CA PRO A 86 13.10 -2.59 -21.06
C PRO A 86 12.28 -1.43 -20.49
N ILE A 87 11.30 -1.72 -19.63
CA ILE A 87 10.49 -0.71 -18.95
C ILE A 87 11.38 0.14 -18.02
N GLY A 88 12.25 -0.52 -17.25
CA GLY A 88 13.22 0.15 -16.37
C GLY A 88 14.19 1.03 -17.15
N ILE A 89 14.75 0.53 -18.27
CA ILE A 89 15.64 1.31 -19.14
C ILE A 89 14.91 2.54 -19.68
N ALA A 90 13.68 2.40 -20.18
CA ALA A 90 12.88 3.52 -20.68
C ALA A 90 12.61 4.55 -19.58
N ALA A 91 12.29 4.12 -18.36
CA ALA A 91 12.09 5.00 -17.21
C ALA A 91 13.37 5.74 -16.80
N CYS A 92 14.53 5.07 -16.84
CA CYS A 92 15.83 5.70 -16.58
C CYS A 92 16.17 6.75 -17.63
N ILE A 93 15.99 6.42 -18.92
CA ILE A 93 16.19 7.35 -20.04
C ILE A 93 15.27 8.56 -19.88
N PHE A 94 13.98 8.34 -19.63
CA PHE A 94 13.02 9.41 -19.43
C PHE A 94 13.41 10.29 -18.24
N SER A 95 13.80 9.69 -17.12
CA SER A 95 14.22 10.44 -15.93
C SER A 95 15.47 11.27 -16.24
N PHE A 96 16.46 10.70 -16.93
CA PHE A 96 17.69 11.41 -17.28
C PHE A 96 17.44 12.65 -18.16
N PHE A 97 16.50 12.57 -19.12
CA PHE A 97 16.23 13.68 -20.04
C PHE A 97 15.19 14.68 -19.53
N PHE A 98 14.22 14.26 -18.72
CA PHE A 98 13.05 15.06 -18.37
C PHE A 98 12.95 15.45 -16.89
N LEU A 99 13.62 14.76 -15.96
CA LEU A 99 13.64 15.19 -14.55
C LEU A 99 14.67 16.30 -14.37
N GLN A 100 14.19 17.48 -13.98
CA GLN A 100 15.07 18.54 -13.49
C GLN A 100 15.37 18.33 -12.01
N GLU A 101 16.61 18.60 -11.61
CA GLU A 101 17.04 18.41 -10.23
C GLU A 101 16.34 19.40 -9.29
N TYR A 102 15.53 18.86 -8.37
CA TYR A 102 14.83 19.64 -7.36
C TYR A 102 15.65 19.63 -6.06
N ARG A 103 16.41 20.71 -5.82
CA ARG A 103 17.07 20.94 -4.51
C ARG A 103 16.12 21.69 -3.59
N ASP A 104 15.50 20.95 -2.68
CA ASP A 104 14.77 21.56 -1.56
C ASP A 104 15.79 22.17 -0.60
N ARG A 105 15.85 23.51 -0.54
CA ARG A 105 16.79 24.27 0.30
C ARG A 105 16.54 24.08 1.80
N THR A 106 15.42 23.47 2.18
CA THR A 106 15.05 23.17 3.57
C THR A 106 15.19 21.69 3.95
N ALA A 107 15.73 20.85 3.06
CA ALA A 107 16.01 19.46 3.42
C ALA A 107 17.14 19.40 4.46
N GLY A 108 16.88 18.79 5.61
CA GLY A 108 17.88 18.52 6.64
C GLY A 108 19.00 17.59 6.15
N HIS A 109 19.96 17.31 7.03
CA HIS A 109 21.06 16.39 6.71
C HIS A 109 20.51 14.96 6.54
N PHE A 110 21.03 14.23 5.55
CA PHE A 110 20.65 12.83 5.34
C PHE A 110 21.23 11.97 6.47
N ASP A 111 20.35 11.38 7.28
CA ASP A 111 20.75 10.44 8.32
C ASP A 111 21.05 9.06 7.72
N LEU A 112 22.29 8.89 7.25
CA LEU A 112 22.78 7.63 6.72
C LEU A 112 22.79 6.52 7.79
N ALA A 113 23.08 6.86 9.05
CA ALA A 113 23.17 5.88 10.12
C ALA A 113 21.78 5.32 10.47
N GLY A 114 20.79 6.20 10.66
CA GLY A 114 19.39 5.81 10.86
C GLY A 114 18.83 5.05 9.66
N PHE A 115 19.14 5.48 8.44
CA PHE A 115 18.75 4.77 7.22
C PHE A 115 19.30 3.34 7.17
N LEU A 116 20.59 3.14 7.48
CA LEU A 116 21.21 1.82 7.49
C LEU A 116 20.64 0.95 8.61
N LEU A 117 20.44 1.49 9.81
CA LEU A 117 19.86 0.76 10.94
C LEU A 117 18.42 0.31 10.64
N ALA A 118 17.56 1.23 10.19
CA ALA A 118 16.17 0.94 9.88
C ALA A 118 16.04 0.02 8.66
N GLY A 119 16.80 0.30 7.59
CA GLY A 119 16.76 -0.47 6.35
C GLY A 119 17.26 -1.91 6.53
N SER A 120 18.43 -2.09 7.15
CA SER A 120 18.97 -3.43 7.42
C SER A 120 18.15 -4.19 8.46
N GLY A 121 17.69 -3.53 9.52
CA GLY A 121 16.84 -4.13 10.54
C GLY A 121 15.52 -4.64 9.95
N LEU A 122 14.82 -3.81 9.18
CA LEU A 122 13.58 -4.19 8.51
C LEU A 122 13.82 -5.30 7.48
N ALA A 123 14.89 -5.22 6.69
CA ALA A 123 15.24 -6.25 5.70
C ALA A 123 15.49 -7.62 6.35
N LEU A 124 16.21 -7.67 7.47
CA LEU A 124 16.47 -8.92 8.20
C LEU A 124 15.21 -9.52 8.81
N VAL A 125 14.34 -8.69 9.38
CA VAL A 125 13.03 -9.15 9.88
C VAL A 125 12.16 -9.67 8.73
N MET A 126 12.10 -8.95 7.61
CA MET A 126 11.38 -9.39 6.41
C MET A 126 11.94 -10.71 5.86
N TYR A 127 13.26 -10.85 5.81
CA TYR A 127 13.91 -12.08 5.37
C TYR A 127 13.55 -13.25 6.27
N ALA A 128 13.69 -13.10 7.60
CA ALA A 128 13.34 -14.14 8.55
C ALA A 128 11.87 -14.55 8.46
N LEU A 129 10.97 -13.58 8.21
CA LEU A 129 9.55 -13.85 8.05
C LEU A 129 9.25 -14.57 6.72
N SER A 130 9.77 -14.08 5.60
CA SER A 130 9.47 -14.65 4.28
C SER A 130 10.13 -16.01 4.05
N GLU A 131 11.35 -16.21 4.54
CA GLU A 131 12.13 -17.44 4.31
C GLU A 131 12.04 -18.45 5.46
N GLY A 132 11.45 -18.07 6.59
CA GLY A 132 11.19 -18.95 7.73
C GLY A 132 10.46 -20.25 7.35
N PRO A 133 9.40 -20.22 6.52
CA PRO A 133 8.73 -21.43 6.03
C PRO A 133 9.63 -22.35 5.18
N SER A 134 10.56 -21.78 4.41
CA SER A 134 11.43 -22.53 3.49
C SER A 134 12.63 -23.17 4.21
N TYR A 135 13.30 -22.41 5.09
CA TYR A 135 14.53 -22.83 5.79
C TYR A 135 14.29 -23.40 7.19
N GLY A 136 13.06 -23.29 7.70
CA GLY A 136 12.69 -23.72 9.04
C GLY A 136 12.95 -22.64 10.09
N TRP A 137 11.97 -22.46 10.98
CA TRP A 137 11.98 -21.45 12.04
C TRP A 137 13.11 -21.59 13.06
N THR A 138 13.67 -22.79 13.20
CA THR A 138 14.77 -23.11 14.12
C THR A 138 16.15 -22.99 13.48
N SER A 139 16.23 -22.69 12.18
CA SER A 139 17.50 -22.49 11.50
C SER A 139 18.26 -21.31 12.10
N ILE A 140 19.57 -21.49 12.31
CA ILE A 140 20.47 -20.46 12.84
C ILE A 140 20.41 -19.18 12.02
N SER A 141 20.23 -19.30 10.70
CA SER A 141 20.13 -18.17 9.77
C SER A 141 18.85 -17.37 9.97
N ILE A 142 17.72 -18.05 10.23
CA ILE A 142 16.41 -17.40 10.46
C ILE A 142 16.37 -16.77 11.84
N LEU A 143 16.78 -17.48 12.88
CA LEU A 143 16.86 -16.94 14.24
C LEU A 143 17.85 -15.78 14.34
N GLY A 144 19.03 -15.91 13.72
CA GLY A 144 20.03 -14.84 13.67
C GLY A 144 19.52 -13.60 12.94
N SER A 145 18.81 -13.78 11.82
CA SER A 145 18.20 -12.67 11.09
C SER A 145 17.05 -12.03 11.87
N ALA A 146 16.18 -12.82 12.51
CA ALA A 146 15.08 -12.31 13.31
C ALA A 146 15.59 -11.50 14.52
N VAL A 147 16.50 -12.08 15.31
CA VAL A 147 17.07 -11.43 16.49
C VAL A 147 17.91 -10.22 16.10
N GLY A 148 18.80 -10.37 15.11
CA GLY A 148 19.63 -9.27 14.60
C GLY A 148 18.80 -8.11 14.05
N GLY A 149 17.75 -8.41 13.29
CA GLY A 149 16.81 -7.41 12.77
C GLY A 149 16.06 -6.68 13.87
N LEU A 150 15.51 -7.41 14.85
CA LEU A 150 14.83 -6.82 16.01
C LEU A 150 15.78 -5.96 16.86
N LEU A 151 17.02 -6.37 17.05
CA LEU A 151 18.03 -5.58 17.75
C LEU A 151 18.34 -4.28 17.02
N LEU A 152 18.57 -4.34 15.70
CA LEU A 152 18.84 -3.14 14.89
C LEU A 152 17.66 -2.16 14.91
N LEU A 153 16.44 -2.65 14.79
CA LEU A 153 15.23 -1.82 14.89
C LEU A 153 15.03 -1.24 16.30
N SER A 154 15.40 -1.99 17.34
CA SER A 154 15.33 -1.50 18.73
C SER A 154 16.36 -0.40 18.97
N VAL A 155 17.59 -0.59 18.49
CA VAL A 155 18.66 0.44 18.53
C VAL A 155 18.22 1.68 17.76
N PHE A 156 17.68 1.50 16.55
CA PHE A 156 17.12 2.59 15.74
C PHE A 156 16.06 3.37 16.53
N ALA A 157 15.07 2.68 17.10
CA ALA A 157 14.00 3.36 17.85
C ALA A 157 14.53 4.14 19.07
N VAL A 158 15.54 3.62 19.77
CA VAL A 158 16.16 4.31 20.92
C VAL A 158 16.94 5.53 20.48
N VAL A 159 17.66 5.46 19.36
CA VAL A 159 18.40 6.61 18.79
C VAL A 159 17.41 7.69 18.37
N GLU A 160 16.34 7.30 17.68
CA GLU A 160 15.40 8.25 17.07
C GLU A 160 14.54 9.02 18.08
N VAL A 161 14.25 8.42 19.22
CA VAL A 161 13.57 9.12 20.32
C VAL A 161 14.50 10.13 21.02
N ARG A 162 15.83 9.99 20.88
CA ARG A 162 16.83 10.84 21.56
C ARG A 162 17.40 11.96 20.70
N VAL A 163 17.32 11.85 19.37
CA VAL A 163 17.89 12.82 18.42
C VAL A 163 16.94 14.02 18.22
N GLN A 164 17.51 15.22 18.04
CA GLN A 164 16.74 16.47 17.86
C GLN A 164 16.07 16.60 16.48
N GLU A 165 16.69 16.06 15.44
CA GLU A 165 16.16 16.00 14.07
C GLU A 165 16.02 14.54 13.62
N PRO A 166 14.98 13.81 14.11
CA PRO A 166 14.80 12.41 13.74
C PRO A 166 14.41 12.25 12.27
N MET A 167 14.96 11.22 11.62
CA MET A 167 14.55 10.74 10.31
C MET A 167 13.08 10.29 10.32
N LEU A 168 12.65 9.60 11.40
CA LEU A 168 11.27 9.17 11.62
C LEU A 168 10.76 9.65 12.98
N ASP A 169 9.77 10.53 12.98
CA ASP A 169 9.10 10.98 14.19
C ASP A 169 8.20 9.87 14.77
N LEU A 170 8.75 9.11 15.71
CA LEU A 170 8.04 8.04 16.41
C LEU A 170 6.95 8.56 17.36
N HIS A 171 6.94 9.86 17.70
CA HIS A 171 5.88 10.46 18.52
C HIS A 171 4.53 10.45 17.80
N LEU A 172 4.51 10.27 16.48
CA LEU A 172 3.29 10.06 15.69
C LEU A 172 2.47 8.86 16.20
N PHE A 173 3.10 7.82 16.77
CA PHE A 173 2.38 6.71 17.41
C PHE A 173 1.68 7.07 18.72
N GLY A 174 1.99 8.22 19.31
CA GLY A 174 1.24 8.78 20.43
C GLY A 174 -0.18 9.21 20.03
N ASN A 175 -0.39 9.52 18.74
CA ASN A 175 -1.71 9.81 18.21
C ASN A 175 -2.54 8.53 18.11
N ARG A 176 -3.62 8.45 18.89
CA ARG A 176 -4.50 7.27 18.97
C ARG A 176 -5.07 6.89 17.61
N LEU A 177 -5.44 7.86 16.78
CA LEU A 177 -6.01 7.61 15.45
C LEU A 177 -4.94 7.01 14.53
N PHE A 178 -3.76 7.64 14.47
CA PHE A 178 -2.63 7.14 13.67
C PHE A 178 -2.24 5.71 14.07
N ARG A 179 -2.08 5.45 15.38
CA ARG A 179 -1.73 4.12 15.88
C ARG A 179 -2.78 3.07 15.54
N SER A 180 -4.07 3.38 15.76
CA SER A 180 -5.16 2.43 15.48
C SER A 180 -5.33 2.14 13.99
N ALA A 181 -5.25 3.15 13.13
CA ALA A 181 -5.38 2.99 11.68
C ALA A 181 -4.22 2.18 11.09
N ASN A 182 -2.99 2.39 11.59
CA ASN A 182 -1.83 1.60 11.20
C ASN A 182 -1.90 0.16 11.69
N LEU A 183 -2.39 -0.08 12.91
CA LEU A 183 -2.57 -1.45 13.42
C LEU A 183 -3.59 -2.23 12.58
N VAL A 184 -4.70 -1.58 12.23
CA VAL A 184 -5.68 -2.15 11.30
C VAL A 184 -5.01 -2.44 9.96
N THR A 185 -4.31 -1.48 9.37
CA THR A 185 -3.59 -1.67 8.10
C THR A 185 -2.65 -2.88 8.14
N LEU A 186 -1.88 -3.04 9.22
CA LEU A 186 -0.95 -4.16 9.40
C LEU A 186 -1.68 -5.51 9.34
N PHE A 187 -2.76 -5.69 10.11
CA PHE A 187 -3.51 -6.96 10.12
C PHE A 187 -4.33 -7.18 8.84
N SER A 188 -4.92 -6.12 8.28
CA SER A 188 -5.65 -6.19 7.01
C SER A 188 -4.74 -6.61 5.87
N SER A 189 -3.53 -6.03 5.79
CA SER A 189 -2.54 -6.41 4.79
C SER A 189 -2.02 -7.83 4.97
N ALA A 190 -1.86 -8.30 6.21
CA ALA A 190 -1.52 -9.69 6.49
C ALA A 190 -2.57 -10.66 5.96
N GLY A 191 -3.84 -10.47 6.33
CA GLY A 191 -4.92 -11.35 5.84
C GLY A 191 -5.04 -11.32 4.31
N PHE A 192 -4.98 -10.13 3.73
CA PHE A 192 -5.17 -9.95 2.30
C PHE A 192 -4.04 -10.54 1.44
N LEU A 193 -2.78 -10.24 1.79
CA LEU A 193 -1.64 -10.78 1.04
C LEU A 193 -1.47 -12.27 1.30
N GLY A 194 -1.84 -12.75 2.49
CA GLY A 194 -1.92 -14.18 2.77
C GLY A 194 -2.88 -14.89 1.81
N VAL A 195 -4.08 -14.35 1.59
CA VAL A 195 -5.04 -14.91 0.62
C VAL A 195 -4.52 -14.85 -0.80
N LEU A 196 -3.93 -13.73 -1.22
CA LEU A 196 -3.35 -13.57 -2.56
C LEU A 196 -2.14 -14.47 -2.80
N TYR A 197 -1.47 -14.93 -1.75
CA TYR A 197 -0.42 -15.93 -1.83
C TYR A 197 -0.97 -17.36 -1.83
N ALA A 198 -1.92 -17.66 -0.93
CA ALA A 198 -2.56 -18.96 -0.82
C ALA A 198 -3.36 -19.36 -2.06
N ALA A 199 -4.11 -18.43 -2.65
CA ALA A 199 -5.04 -18.74 -3.74
C ALA A 199 -4.34 -19.28 -5.00
N PRO A 200 -3.25 -18.65 -5.52
CA PRO A 200 -2.49 -19.23 -6.62
C PRO A 200 -1.83 -20.56 -6.29
N LEU A 201 -1.32 -20.73 -5.06
CA LEU A 201 -0.73 -22.00 -4.62
C LEU A 201 -1.76 -23.12 -4.58
N TYR A 202 -2.95 -22.85 -4.02
CA TYR A 202 -4.05 -23.79 -4.03
C TYR A 202 -4.47 -24.18 -5.47
N LEU A 203 -4.54 -23.20 -6.37
CA LEU A 203 -4.92 -23.44 -7.78
C LEU A 203 -3.86 -24.24 -8.54
N GLN A 204 -2.58 -23.87 -8.43
CA GLN A 204 -1.52 -24.50 -9.21
C GLN A 204 -1.03 -25.80 -8.60
N VAL A 205 -0.78 -25.83 -7.28
CA VAL A 205 -0.25 -27.01 -6.59
C VAL A 205 -1.38 -27.93 -6.12
N GLY A 206 -2.45 -27.38 -5.56
CA GLY A 206 -3.56 -28.18 -5.02
C GLY A 206 -4.52 -28.70 -6.09
N ARG A 207 -4.93 -27.84 -7.05
CA ARG A 207 -5.87 -28.18 -8.13
C ARG A 207 -5.18 -28.55 -9.45
N GLY A 208 -3.88 -28.28 -9.60
CA GLY A 208 -3.14 -28.60 -10.82
C GLY A 208 -3.52 -27.78 -12.05
N VAL A 209 -4.15 -26.61 -11.89
CA VAL A 209 -4.52 -25.76 -13.04
C VAL A 209 -3.33 -24.95 -13.55
N SER A 210 -3.37 -24.51 -14.81
CA SER A 210 -2.28 -23.72 -15.42
C SER A 210 -2.09 -22.36 -14.75
N ALA A 211 -0.91 -21.74 -14.94
CA ALA A 211 -0.61 -20.44 -14.33
C ALA A 211 -1.53 -19.34 -14.88
N LEU A 212 -1.89 -19.39 -16.17
CA LEU A 212 -2.89 -18.49 -16.76
C LEU A 212 -4.26 -18.66 -16.11
N THR A 213 -4.72 -19.89 -15.89
CA THR A 213 -6.02 -20.17 -15.26
C THR A 213 -6.05 -19.70 -13.82
N SER A 214 -4.94 -19.87 -13.10
CA SER A 214 -4.73 -19.31 -11.77
C SER A 214 -4.83 -17.78 -11.79
N GLY A 215 -4.08 -17.13 -12.67
CA GLY A 215 -4.09 -15.67 -12.82
C GLY A 215 -5.47 -15.10 -13.17
N LEU A 216 -6.20 -15.74 -14.09
CA LEU A 216 -7.57 -15.37 -14.45
C LEU A 216 -8.57 -15.55 -13.30
N THR A 217 -8.27 -16.47 -12.38
CA THR A 217 -9.13 -16.75 -11.22
C THR A 217 -8.87 -15.76 -10.08
N THR A 218 -7.62 -15.30 -9.92
CA THR A 218 -7.25 -14.30 -8.91
C THR A 218 -7.46 -12.86 -9.37
N PHE A 219 -7.40 -12.60 -10.68
CA PHE A 219 -7.62 -11.30 -11.30
C PHE A 219 -8.83 -10.49 -10.78
N PRO A 220 -10.02 -11.10 -10.55
CA PRO A 220 -11.19 -10.35 -10.11
C PRO A 220 -11.01 -9.62 -8.77
N GLU A 221 -10.06 -9.99 -7.93
CA GLU A 221 -9.79 -9.29 -6.66
C GLU A 221 -9.42 -7.83 -6.92
N ALA A 222 -8.54 -7.57 -7.88
CA ALA A 222 -8.15 -6.21 -8.24
C ALA A 222 -9.35 -5.38 -8.72
N ILE A 223 -10.26 -5.97 -9.51
CA ILE A 223 -11.50 -5.30 -9.91
C ILE A 223 -12.33 -4.96 -8.67
N GLY A 224 -12.47 -5.91 -7.74
CA GLY A 224 -13.17 -5.72 -6.47
C GLY A 224 -12.61 -4.53 -5.69
N VAL A 225 -11.28 -4.45 -5.53
CA VAL A 225 -10.60 -3.33 -4.84
C VAL A 225 -10.88 -2.01 -5.55
N VAL A 226 -10.78 -1.97 -6.87
CA VAL A 226 -11.00 -0.73 -7.64
C VAL A 226 -12.43 -0.25 -7.52
N VAL A 227 -13.41 -1.12 -7.77
CA VAL A 227 -14.83 -0.75 -7.70
C VAL A 227 -15.19 -0.29 -6.29
N SER A 228 -14.80 -1.05 -5.27
CA SER A 228 -15.10 -0.72 -3.87
C SER A 228 -14.41 0.56 -3.40
N THR A 229 -13.16 0.84 -3.80
CA THR A 229 -12.48 2.10 -3.43
C THR A 229 -13.18 3.33 -4.03
N GLN A 230 -13.67 3.25 -5.28
CA GLN A 230 -14.45 4.35 -5.86
C GLN A 230 -15.78 4.56 -5.13
N ILE A 231 -16.48 3.48 -4.81
CA ILE A 231 -17.74 3.54 -4.03
C ILE A 231 -17.46 4.08 -2.63
N ALA A 232 -16.42 3.60 -1.97
CA ALA A 232 -16.00 4.03 -0.64
C ALA A 232 -15.75 5.54 -0.61
N ALA A 233 -15.11 6.11 -1.65
CA ALA A 233 -14.84 7.55 -1.73
C ALA A 233 -16.12 8.38 -1.75
N GLN A 234 -17.18 7.89 -2.41
CA GLN A 234 -18.48 8.57 -2.46
C GLN A 234 -19.27 8.39 -1.16
N LEU A 235 -19.16 7.23 -0.51
CA LEU A 235 -19.84 6.94 0.75
C LEU A 235 -19.13 7.55 1.96
N TYR A 236 -17.85 7.87 1.84
CA TYR A 236 -17.01 8.37 2.92
C TYR A 236 -17.60 9.59 3.66
N PRO A 237 -18.09 10.64 2.98
CA PRO A 237 -18.67 11.82 3.65
C PRO A 237 -19.99 11.51 4.37
N ARG A 238 -20.72 10.47 3.96
CA ARG A 238 -22.07 10.15 4.47
C ARG A 238 -22.02 9.16 5.64
N ILE A 239 -21.18 8.14 5.54
CA ILE A 239 -21.15 7.01 6.47
C ILE A 239 -20.00 7.15 7.49
N GLY A 240 -18.96 7.88 7.12
CA GLY A 240 -17.76 8.09 7.93
C GLY A 240 -16.75 6.94 7.86
N PRO A 241 -15.47 7.22 8.18
CA PRO A 241 -14.34 6.29 8.01
C PRO A 241 -14.49 4.99 8.80
N ARG A 242 -14.93 5.08 10.07
CA ARG A 242 -14.94 3.93 10.99
C ARG A 242 -15.89 2.82 10.54
N ARG A 243 -17.08 3.20 10.05
CA ARG A 243 -18.12 2.26 9.62
C ARG A 243 -17.75 1.58 8.31
N LEU A 244 -17.20 2.34 7.35
CA LEU A 244 -16.71 1.79 6.08
C LEU A 244 -15.55 0.82 6.31
N MET A 245 -14.60 1.19 7.16
CA MET A 245 -13.46 0.31 7.50
C MET A 245 -13.93 -0.98 8.18
N ALA A 246 -14.78 -0.87 9.20
CA ALA A 246 -15.28 -2.05 9.92
C ALA A 246 -16.15 -2.95 9.02
N GLY A 247 -17.04 -2.38 8.21
CA GLY A 247 -17.87 -3.14 7.28
C GLY A 247 -17.05 -3.85 6.20
N GLY A 248 -16.05 -3.16 5.64
CA GLY A 248 -15.12 -3.73 4.67
C GLY A 248 -14.32 -4.91 5.25
N LEU A 249 -13.79 -4.76 6.47
CA LEU A 249 -13.02 -5.82 7.13
C LEU A 249 -13.86 -7.01 7.57
N LEU A 250 -15.06 -6.77 8.09
CA LEU A 250 -15.99 -7.86 8.43
C LEU A 250 -16.40 -8.62 7.17
N GLY A 251 -16.74 -7.90 6.09
CA GLY A 251 -17.06 -8.51 4.80
C GLY A 251 -15.88 -9.32 4.25
N ALA A 252 -14.68 -8.75 4.24
CA ALA A 252 -13.47 -9.47 3.83
C ALA A 252 -13.23 -10.71 4.69
N GLY A 253 -13.34 -10.60 6.02
CA GLY A 253 -13.15 -11.72 6.95
C GLY A 253 -14.15 -12.86 6.72
N VAL A 254 -15.42 -12.56 6.49
CA VAL A 254 -16.44 -13.57 6.16
C VAL A 254 -16.11 -14.26 4.84
N VAL A 255 -15.73 -13.50 3.82
CA VAL A 255 -15.37 -14.07 2.51
C VAL A 255 -14.11 -14.93 2.60
N MET A 256 -13.11 -14.51 3.38
CA MET A 256 -11.90 -15.29 3.64
C MET A 256 -12.22 -16.59 4.40
N ALA A 257 -13.15 -16.56 5.35
CA ALA A 257 -13.63 -17.75 6.03
C ALA A 257 -14.35 -18.70 5.05
N LEU A 258 -15.17 -18.17 4.13
CA LEU A 258 -15.80 -18.97 3.08
C LEU A 258 -14.79 -19.61 2.12
N LEU A 259 -13.72 -18.88 1.78
CA LEU A 259 -12.61 -19.44 0.98
C LEU A 259 -11.92 -20.60 1.69
N SER A 260 -11.81 -20.56 3.03
CA SER A 260 -11.19 -21.65 3.81
C SER A 260 -12.02 -22.93 3.86
N LEU A 261 -13.31 -22.86 3.53
CA LEU A 261 -14.23 -24.00 3.49
C LEU A 261 -14.31 -24.64 2.09
N MET A 262 -13.53 -24.16 1.12
CA MET A 262 -13.57 -24.68 -0.24
C MET A 262 -12.91 -26.06 -0.35
N GLU A 263 -13.61 -26.99 -0.99
CA GLU A 263 -13.14 -28.34 -1.29
C GLU A 263 -12.52 -28.42 -2.69
N SER A 264 -11.90 -29.56 -3.03
CA SER A 264 -11.17 -29.79 -4.29
C SER A 264 -12.05 -29.97 -5.53
N ASP A 265 -13.36 -30.00 -5.39
CA ASP A 265 -14.35 -30.14 -6.46
C ASP A 265 -15.13 -28.84 -6.75
N THR A 266 -15.08 -27.88 -5.81
CA THR A 266 -15.81 -26.60 -5.88
C THR A 266 -15.54 -25.85 -7.19
N SER A 267 -16.58 -25.22 -7.75
CA SER A 267 -16.50 -24.49 -9.02
C SER A 267 -15.53 -23.29 -8.97
N LEU A 268 -14.70 -23.15 -10.00
CA LEU A 268 -13.80 -21.99 -10.16
C LEU A 268 -14.56 -20.66 -10.30
N TRP A 269 -15.79 -20.67 -10.82
CA TRP A 269 -16.63 -19.47 -10.88
C TRP A 269 -17.02 -18.97 -9.50
N TRP A 270 -17.27 -19.89 -8.56
CA TRP A 270 -17.53 -19.53 -7.17
C TRP A 270 -16.29 -18.91 -6.52
N MET A 271 -15.12 -19.49 -6.76
CA MET A 271 -13.85 -18.93 -6.28
C MET A 271 -13.60 -17.52 -6.82
N ARG A 272 -13.84 -17.28 -8.12
CA ARG A 272 -13.72 -15.94 -8.75
C ARG A 272 -14.61 -14.91 -8.06
N LEU A 273 -15.85 -15.29 -7.75
CA LEU A 273 -16.78 -14.42 -7.05
C LEU A 273 -16.28 -14.11 -5.63
N LEU A 274 -15.84 -15.11 -4.88
CA LEU A 274 -15.30 -14.90 -3.54
C LEU A 274 -14.04 -14.03 -3.56
N ILE A 275 -13.12 -14.25 -4.50
CA ILE A 275 -11.92 -13.43 -4.68
C ILE A 275 -12.29 -11.97 -5.00
N PHE A 276 -13.26 -11.76 -5.90
CA PHE A 276 -13.80 -10.42 -6.17
C PHE A 276 -14.37 -9.76 -4.91
N LEU A 277 -15.18 -10.49 -4.12
CA LEU A 277 -15.77 -9.98 -2.89
C LEU A 277 -14.72 -9.71 -1.81
N ALA A 278 -13.65 -10.51 -1.73
CA ALA A 278 -12.54 -10.29 -0.82
C ALA A 278 -11.81 -8.98 -1.16
N GLY A 279 -11.51 -8.76 -2.45
CA GLY A 279 -10.98 -7.50 -2.95
C GLY A 279 -11.91 -6.33 -2.67
N ALA A 280 -13.22 -6.50 -2.85
CA ALA A 280 -14.21 -5.47 -2.56
C ALA A 280 -14.25 -5.07 -1.07
N GLY A 281 -14.26 -6.05 -0.15
CA GLY A 281 -14.20 -5.78 1.28
C GLY A 281 -12.92 -5.03 1.67
N MET A 282 -11.79 -5.45 1.11
CA MET A 282 -10.50 -4.83 1.36
C MET A 282 -10.38 -3.41 0.79
N GLY A 283 -10.96 -3.11 -0.37
CA GLY A 283 -10.93 -1.76 -0.92
C GLY A 283 -11.69 -0.73 -0.08
N PHE A 284 -12.82 -1.11 0.54
CA PHE A 284 -13.49 -0.25 1.54
C PHE A 284 -12.59 0.05 2.75
N SER A 285 -11.83 -0.95 3.21
CA SER A 285 -10.89 -0.80 4.31
C SER A 285 -9.68 0.06 3.93
N PHE A 286 -9.06 -0.19 2.78
CA PHE A 286 -7.85 0.51 2.36
C PHE A 286 -8.04 2.01 2.21
N LEU A 287 -9.13 2.44 1.56
CA LEU A 287 -9.39 3.88 1.44
C LEU A 287 -9.57 4.52 2.83
N SER A 288 -10.41 3.89 3.66
CA SER A 288 -10.78 4.42 4.97
C SER A 288 -9.60 4.44 5.95
N ALA A 289 -8.74 3.42 5.91
CA ALA A 289 -7.54 3.33 6.72
C ALA A 289 -6.51 4.38 6.29
N GLN A 290 -6.28 4.55 4.97
CA GLN A 290 -5.36 5.59 4.49
C GLN A 290 -5.82 7.00 4.86
N THR A 291 -7.11 7.32 4.66
CA THR A 291 -7.62 8.65 5.04
C THR A 291 -7.56 8.87 6.55
N ALA A 292 -7.88 7.86 7.36
CA ALA A 292 -7.79 7.94 8.83
C ALA A 292 -6.34 8.15 9.31
N THR A 293 -5.36 7.45 8.71
CA THR A 293 -3.93 7.59 9.05
C THR A 293 -3.44 9.02 8.88
N PHE A 294 -3.86 9.72 7.82
CA PHE A 294 -3.39 11.07 7.53
C PHE A 294 -4.30 12.19 8.02
N ALA A 295 -5.50 11.89 8.54
CA ALA A 295 -6.50 12.89 8.91
C ALA A 295 -6.03 13.91 9.97
N THR A 296 -5.10 13.52 10.84
CA THR A 296 -4.63 14.35 11.96
C THR A 296 -3.13 14.65 11.88
N ILE A 297 -2.50 14.34 10.75
CA ILE A 297 -1.05 14.48 10.55
C ILE A 297 -0.78 15.80 9.84
N SER A 298 0.18 16.58 10.36
CA SER A 298 0.56 17.84 9.74
C SER A 298 1.23 17.62 8.37
N PRO A 299 1.12 18.57 7.42
CA PRO A 299 1.77 18.45 6.10
C PRO A 299 3.29 18.27 6.15
N ARG A 300 3.94 18.71 7.24
CA ARG A 300 5.39 18.55 7.45
C ARG A 300 5.75 17.13 7.87
N ALA A 301 4.89 16.47 8.64
CA ALA A 301 5.09 15.10 9.11
C ALA A 301 4.55 14.04 8.13
N THR A 302 3.84 14.42 7.07
CA THR A 302 3.22 13.47 6.13
C THR A 302 4.23 12.51 5.48
N SER A 303 5.44 12.96 5.16
CA SER A 303 6.48 12.10 4.56
C SER A 303 6.91 10.99 5.52
N GLN A 304 7.21 11.35 6.77
CA GLN A 304 7.63 10.41 7.82
C GLN A 304 6.47 9.47 8.22
N ALA A 305 5.26 10.02 8.36
CA ALA A 305 4.05 9.24 8.61
C ALA A 305 3.78 8.21 7.50
N SER A 306 4.00 8.59 6.23
CA SER A 306 3.86 7.68 5.09
C SER A 306 4.92 6.59 5.09
N ALA A 307 6.16 6.92 5.45
CA ALA A 307 7.24 5.94 5.58
C ALA A 307 6.91 4.91 6.67
N LEU A 308 6.48 5.35 7.85
CA LEU A 308 6.04 4.47 8.95
C LEU A 308 4.86 3.59 8.54
N ALA A 309 3.83 4.17 7.92
CA ALA A 309 2.66 3.42 7.48
C ALA A 309 3.01 2.38 6.42
N ASN A 310 3.92 2.71 5.48
CA ASN A 310 4.39 1.77 4.48
C ASN A 310 5.22 0.64 5.10
N ALA A 311 6.10 0.95 6.05
CA ALA A 311 6.87 -0.07 6.77
C ALA A 311 5.97 -1.06 7.50
N LEU A 312 4.95 -0.57 8.22
CA LEU A 312 3.97 -1.43 8.90
C LEU A 312 3.14 -2.26 7.93
N ARG A 313 2.77 -1.69 6.79
CA ARG A 313 2.10 -2.43 5.71
C ARG A 313 2.96 -3.56 5.17
N GLN A 314 4.26 -3.33 4.95
CA GLN A 314 5.20 -4.36 4.50
C GLN A 314 5.36 -5.47 5.55
N ILE A 315 5.46 -5.11 6.83
CA ILE A 315 5.47 -6.09 7.94
C ILE A 315 4.19 -6.93 7.92
N GLY A 316 3.03 -6.28 7.80
CA GLY A 316 1.74 -6.94 7.66
C GLY A 316 1.73 -7.94 6.50
N SER A 317 2.10 -7.49 5.30
CA SER A 317 2.20 -8.33 4.10
C SER A 317 3.08 -9.57 4.32
N ALA A 318 4.24 -9.43 4.94
CA ALA A 318 5.14 -10.55 5.24
C ALA A 318 4.54 -11.54 6.25
N LEU A 319 3.84 -11.05 7.28
CA LEU A 319 3.08 -11.91 8.19
C LEU A 319 2.01 -12.72 7.43
N GLY A 320 1.37 -12.11 6.42
CA GLY A 320 0.43 -12.79 5.54
C GLY A 320 1.03 -14.00 4.83
N TYR A 321 2.22 -13.82 4.25
CA TYR A 321 2.94 -14.90 3.56
C TYR A 321 3.35 -16.05 4.46
N ILE A 322 3.46 -15.84 5.77
CA ILE A 322 3.72 -16.90 6.74
C ILE A 322 2.45 -17.61 7.16
N LEU A 323 1.44 -16.84 7.55
CA LEU A 323 0.23 -17.37 8.16
C LEU A 323 -0.56 -18.22 7.16
N ALA A 324 -0.58 -17.82 5.90
CA ALA A 324 -1.29 -18.52 4.83
C ALA A 324 -0.82 -19.97 4.59
N PRO A 325 0.48 -20.24 4.33
CA PRO A 325 0.95 -21.62 4.21
C PRO A 325 0.89 -22.39 5.53
N LEU A 326 1.07 -21.74 6.69
CA LEU A 326 0.95 -22.40 7.99
C LEU A 326 -0.48 -22.93 8.23
N THR A 327 -1.51 -22.15 7.89
CA THR A 327 -2.90 -22.60 8.01
C THR A 327 -3.21 -23.71 7.00
N ILE A 328 -2.73 -23.62 5.76
CA ILE A 328 -2.87 -24.69 4.77
C ILE A 328 -2.23 -25.98 5.28
N LEU A 329 -1.00 -25.91 5.81
CA LEU A 329 -0.28 -27.08 6.33
C LEU A 329 -1.00 -27.70 7.54
N MET A 330 -1.49 -26.87 8.47
CA MET A 330 -2.23 -27.35 9.63
C MET A 330 -3.56 -28.02 9.24
N VAL A 331 -4.30 -27.44 8.29
CA VAL A 331 -5.54 -28.05 7.78
C VAL A 331 -5.24 -29.36 7.08
N CYS A 332 -4.25 -29.39 6.18
CA CYS A 332 -3.89 -30.60 5.43
C CYS A 332 -3.38 -31.72 6.35
N CYS A 333 -2.59 -31.39 7.38
CA CYS A 333 -2.14 -32.34 8.39
C CYS A 333 -3.30 -32.89 9.22
N ARG A 334 -4.34 -32.08 9.49
CA ARG A 334 -5.54 -32.50 10.22
C ARG A 334 -6.46 -33.41 9.39
N THR A 335 -6.45 -33.29 8.07
CA THR A 335 -7.25 -34.13 7.16
C THR A 335 -6.54 -35.43 6.76
N CYS A 336 -5.21 -35.50 6.93
CA CYS A 336 -4.42 -36.72 6.71
C CYS A 336 -4.29 -37.63 7.95
N LEU A 337 -4.74 -37.19 9.12
CA LEU A 337 -4.85 -37.97 10.36
C LEU A 337 -6.29 -38.46 10.54
#